data_AF-A0A958HR87-F1
#
_entry.id   AF-A0A958HR87-F1
#
_cell.length_a   1.000
_cell.length_b   1.000
_cell.length_c   1.000
_cell.angle_alpha   90.00
_cell.angle_beta   90.00
_cell.angle_gamma   90.00
#
_symmetry.space_group_name_H-M   'P 1'
#
loop_
_entity.id
_entity.type
_entity.pdbx_description
1 polymer ?
#
loop_
_entity_poly.entity_id
_entity_poly.type
_entity_poly.pdbx_seq_one_letter_code
_entity_poly.pdbx_strand_id
1 'polypeptide(L)'
;MKSYLRSKLPPKIWQGIVSTKAQTMYMVEFMSSLVSGKRDIRLRALKRLGIRFVTVPVNNYRMKIDLRDTIISKWLYLYGCWEPYESGLMKELLQPGMIVVDVGAHIGYYSILAATSIGHDGHVYSFEPAPENYGLLTSNVEINRLIESITAENAAVLDDASETRLYLSSYNTGDHRIYQTDPIDDNIFNAGQSRKDLMSIPAVRIDDYLGELGVSKVDMVKIDVQGAEMGVLLSARETLRRNPSLVLFIEYWPHGLMLCGTDPSTLLTFLTKDLGFALYLIDSEQRQLNEIVDPILFAAQACTEDPSVQIDLLACRSRDTIDALTSLGTPI
;
A
#
# COMPACT_ATOMS: atom_id res chain seq x y z
N MET A 1 -24.30 23.99 -24.00
CA MET A 1 -23.21 22.98 -23.89
C MET A 1 -21.86 23.60 -23.52
N LYS A 2 -21.26 24.51 -24.31
CA LYS A 2 -19.98 25.17 -23.95
C LYS A 2 -20.02 25.95 -22.61
N SER A 3 -21.11 26.65 -22.29
CA SER A 3 -21.23 27.37 -21.00
C SER A 3 -21.40 26.44 -19.79
N TYR A 4 -22.06 25.30 -19.97
CA TYR A 4 -22.22 24.26 -18.96
C TYR A 4 -20.90 23.54 -18.67
N LEU A 5 -20.10 23.28 -19.70
CA LEU A 5 -18.77 22.66 -19.57
C LEU A 5 -17.77 23.60 -18.87
N ARG A 6 -17.86 24.92 -19.11
CA ARG A 6 -17.02 25.93 -18.47
C ARG A 6 -17.24 26.07 -16.96
N SER A 7 -18.44 25.72 -16.45
CA SER A 7 -18.77 25.83 -15.03
C SER A 7 -18.44 24.57 -14.21
N LYS A 8 -18.09 23.45 -14.86
CA LYS A 8 -17.84 22.15 -14.21
C LYS A 8 -16.38 21.67 -14.31
N LEU A 9 -15.55 22.32 -15.13
CA LEU A 9 -14.15 21.94 -15.34
C LEU A 9 -13.20 23.02 -14.82
N PRO A 10 -12.06 22.66 -14.19
CA PRO A 10 -11.00 23.58 -13.82
C PRO A 10 -10.55 24.46 -15.01
N PRO A 11 -10.24 25.77 -14.81
CA PRO A 11 -9.93 26.70 -15.90
C PRO A 11 -8.80 26.26 -16.84
N LYS A 12 -7.77 25.59 -16.31
CA LYS A 12 -6.65 25.04 -17.09
C LYS A 12 -7.08 23.92 -18.06
N ILE A 13 -8.09 23.13 -17.68
CA ILE A 13 -8.63 22.06 -18.52
C ILE A 13 -9.45 22.66 -19.67
N TRP A 14 -10.27 23.68 -19.39
CA TRP A 14 -11.04 24.37 -20.44
C TRP A 14 -10.17 25.02 -21.52
N GLN A 15 -9.07 25.66 -21.14
CA GLN A 15 -8.17 26.34 -22.08
C GLN A 15 -7.43 25.38 -23.04
N GLY A 16 -7.27 24.10 -22.68
CA GLY A 16 -6.65 23.08 -23.54
C GLY A 16 -7.64 22.28 -24.42
N ILE A 17 -8.95 22.36 -24.15
CA ILE A 17 -9.98 21.46 -24.72
C ILE A 17 -10.42 21.81 -26.14
N VAL A 18 -10.08 22.99 -26.67
CA VAL A 18 -10.57 23.43 -27.98
C VAL A 18 -9.44 23.48 -29.00
N SER A 19 -8.90 22.32 -29.40
CA SER A 19 -7.96 22.26 -30.53
C SER A 19 -8.22 21.13 -31.53
N THR A 20 -8.86 20.01 -31.16
CA THR A 20 -9.06 18.87 -32.08
C THR A 20 -10.43 18.18 -31.97
N LYS A 21 -10.86 17.53 -33.07
CA LYS A 21 -12.09 16.72 -33.16
C LYS A 21 -12.06 15.50 -32.20
N ALA A 22 -10.88 14.93 -31.95
CA ALA A 22 -10.69 13.80 -31.04
C ALA A 22 -10.97 14.19 -29.58
N GLN A 23 -10.44 15.31 -29.10
CA GLN A 23 -10.72 15.82 -27.74
C GLN A 23 -12.21 16.10 -27.52
N THR A 24 -12.90 16.61 -28.55
CA THR A 24 -14.36 16.82 -28.50
C THR A 24 -15.10 15.48 -28.32
N MET A 25 -14.70 14.43 -29.03
CA MET A 25 -15.30 13.10 -28.91
C MET A 25 -15.08 12.50 -27.51
N TYR A 26 -13.86 12.59 -26.97
CA TYR A 26 -13.57 12.11 -25.61
C TYR A 26 -14.34 12.88 -24.53
N MET A 27 -14.57 14.18 -24.75
CA MET A 27 -15.45 14.97 -23.89
C MET A 27 -16.90 14.47 -23.92
N VAL A 28 -17.40 14.09 -25.10
CA VAL A 28 -18.75 13.49 -25.23
C VAL A 28 -18.81 12.14 -24.52
N GLU A 29 -17.80 11.28 -24.67
CA GLU A 29 -17.70 10.02 -23.92
C GLU A 29 -17.70 10.26 -22.40
N PHE A 30 -16.90 11.23 -21.93
CA PHE A 30 -16.87 11.63 -20.52
C PHE A 30 -18.24 12.09 -20.03
N MET A 31 -18.90 12.99 -20.75
CA MET A 31 -20.23 13.49 -20.37
C MET A 31 -21.29 12.37 -20.36
N SER A 32 -21.27 11.49 -21.36
CA SER A 32 -22.18 10.33 -21.43
C SER A 32 -21.93 9.37 -20.26
N SER A 33 -20.67 9.17 -19.86
CA SER A 33 -20.31 8.34 -18.71
C SER A 33 -20.75 8.93 -17.37
N LEU A 34 -20.89 10.26 -17.26
CA LEU A 34 -21.44 10.91 -16.07
C LEU A 34 -22.93 10.59 -15.92
N VAL A 35 -23.68 10.67 -17.02
CA VAL A 35 -25.12 10.38 -17.05
C VAL A 35 -25.40 8.89 -16.84
N SER A 36 -24.63 8.02 -17.51
CA SER A 36 -24.82 6.56 -17.43
C SER A 36 -24.19 5.89 -16.21
N GLY A 37 -23.42 6.62 -15.40
CA GLY A 37 -22.71 6.06 -14.24
C GLY A 37 -21.54 5.13 -14.58
N LYS A 38 -21.22 4.92 -15.86
CA LYS A 38 -20.19 3.97 -16.32
C LYS A 38 -18.78 4.49 -16.04
N ARG A 39 -18.24 4.14 -14.86
CA ARG A 39 -16.92 4.60 -14.38
C ARG A 39 -15.78 4.17 -15.31
N ASP A 40 -15.83 2.98 -15.89
CA ASP A 40 -14.81 2.48 -16.82
C ASP A 40 -14.69 3.32 -18.11
N ILE A 41 -15.83 3.72 -18.70
CA ILE A 41 -15.85 4.63 -19.86
C ILE A 41 -15.28 5.99 -19.46
N ARG A 42 -15.66 6.48 -18.27
CA ARG A 42 -15.16 7.75 -17.75
C ARG A 42 -13.65 7.75 -17.59
N LEU A 43 -13.10 6.68 -17.02
CA LEU A 43 -11.66 6.51 -16.84
C LEU A 43 -10.94 6.53 -18.19
N ARG A 44 -11.43 5.78 -19.19
CA ARG A 44 -10.85 5.79 -20.55
C ARG A 44 -10.87 7.19 -21.16
N ALA A 45 -11.98 7.91 -21.03
CA ALA A 45 -12.09 9.27 -21.52
C ALA A 45 -11.11 10.23 -20.82
N LEU A 46 -10.98 10.14 -19.49
CA LEU A 46 -10.03 10.95 -18.70
C LEU A 46 -8.58 10.72 -19.14
N LYS A 47 -8.16 9.45 -19.29
CA LYS A 47 -6.81 9.12 -19.79
C LYS A 47 -6.58 9.69 -21.19
N ARG A 48 -7.55 9.56 -22.11
CA ARG A 48 -7.49 10.12 -23.48
C ARG A 48 -7.45 11.65 -23.51
N LEU A 49 -8.02 12.31 -22.50
CA LEU A 49 -7.95 13.75 -22.32
C LEU A 49 -6.62 14.22 -21.67
N GLY A 50 -5.70 13.30 -21.37
CA GLY A 50 -4.44 13.62 -20.72
C GLY A 50 -4.59 13.99 -19.24
N ILE A 51 -5.73 13.67 -18.63
CA ILE A 51 -5.92 13.88 -17.19
C ILE A 51 -5.12 12.81 -16.45
N ARG A 52 -4.10 13.26 -15.73
CA ARG A 52 -3.24 12.40 -14.94
C ARG A 52 -3.76 12.20 -13.52
N PHE A 53 -4.08 13.27 -12.81
CA PHE A 53 -4.52 13.17 -11.41
C PHE A 53 -6.00 13.47 -11.25
N VAL A 54 -6.68 12.67 -10.43
CA VAL A 54 -8.06 12.93 -10.00
C VAL A 54 -8.21 12.60 -8.52
N THR A 55 -9.15 13.27 -7.85
CA THR A 55 -9.53 12.92 -6.48
C THR A 55 -10.81 12.11 -6.50
N VAL A 56 -10.78 10.92 -5.91
CA VAL A 56 -11.91 9.98 -5.84
C VAL A 56 -12.31 9.72 -4.39
N PRO A 57 -13.59 9.42 -4.13
CA PRO A 57 -14.00 8.89 -2.84
C PRO A 57 -13.45 7.46 -2.69
N VAL A 58 -12.82 7.19 -1.55
CA VAL A 58 -12.32 5.87 -1.17
C VAL A 58 -12.81 5.61 0.25
N ASN A 59 -13.60 4.56 0.47
CA ASN A 59 -14.35 4.34 1.70
C ASN A 59 -15.10 5.63 2.11
N ASN A 60 -14.78 6.21 3.27
CA ASN A 60 -15.36 7.47 3.77
C ASN A 60 -14.42 8.68 3.64
N TYR A 61 -13.29 8.54 2.95
CA TYR A 61 -12.29 9.60 2.76
C TYR A 61 -12.05 9.88 1.27
N ARG A 62 -11.13 10.80 0.96
CA ARG A 62 -10.84 11.22 -0.42
C ARG A 62 -9.37 11.00 -0.73
N MET A 63 -9.09 10.40 -1.89
CA MET A 63 -7.72 10.19 -2.34
C MET A 63 -7.51 10.75 -3.73
N LYS A 64 -6.48 11.58 -3.88
CA LYS A 64 -5.84 11.92 -5.13
C LYS A 64 -5.03 10.72 -5.61
N ILE A 65 -5.31 10.28 -6.82
CA ILE A 65 -4.72 9.10 -7.46
C ILE A 65 -4.09 9.49 -8.81
N ASP A 66 -3.11 8.71 -9.27
CA ASP A 66 -2.50 8.85 -10.60
C ASP A 66 -3.14 7.87 -11.58
N LEU A 67 -3.82 8.37 -12.60
CA LEU A 67 -4.49 7.56 -13.62
C LEU A 67 -3.52 6.83 -14.55
N ARG A 68 -2.20 7.04 -14.45
CA ARG A 68 -1.20 6.20 -15.15
C ARG A 68 -1.06 4.84 -14.48
N ASP A 69 -1.17 4.78 -13.16
CA ASP A 69 -1.18 3.52 -12.42
C ASP A 69 -2.41 2.70 -12.85
N THR A 70 -2.11 1.49 -13.33
CA THR A 70 -3.07 0.59 -13.96
C THR A 70 -3.65 -0.44 -13.00
N ILE A 71 -3.13 -0.52 -11.78
CA ILE A 71 -3.52 -1.48 -10.75
C ILE A 71 -4.26 -0.74 -9.64
N ILE A 72 -3.55 -0.16 -8.67
CA ILE A 72 -4.13 0.34 -7.41
C ILE A 72 -5.03 1.55 -7.68
N SER A 73 -4.51 2.60 -8.32
CA SER A 73 -5.25 3.81 -8.63
C SER A 73 -6.47 3.55 -9.52
N LYS A 74 -6.34 2.61 -10.48
CA LYS A 74 -7.46 2.16 -11.31
C LYS A 74 -8.53 1.49 -10.46
N TRP A 75 -8.13 0.61 -9.55
CA TRP A 75 -9.04 -0.12 -8.67
C TRP A 75 -9.78 0.84 -7.73
N LEU A 76 -9.05 1.76 -7.08
CA LEU A 76 -9.63 2.81 -6.24
C LEU A 76 -10.62 3.70 -7.01
N TYR A 77 -10.31 4.06 -8.26
CA TYR A 77 -11.23 4.83 -9.09
C TYR A 77 -12.54 4.07 -9.38
N LEU A 78 -12.44 2.78 -9.67
CA LEU A 78 -13.58 1.97 -10.08
C LEU A 78 -14.44 1.57 -8.87
N TYR A 79 -13.81 1.06 -7.82
CA TYR A 79 -14.46 0.36 -6.71
C TYR A 79 -14.47 1.15 -5.41
N GLY A 80 -13.52 2.08 -5.21
CA GLY A 80 -13.48 2.93 -4.02
C GLY A 80 -12.97 2.23 -2.76
N CYS A 81 -12.38 1.06 -2.87
CA CYS A 81 -11.64 0.37 -1.80
C CYS A 81 -10.51 -0.45 -2.42
N TRP A 82 -9.47 -0.74 -1.64
CA TRP A 82 -8.38 -1.66 -1.97
C TRP A 82 -8.43 -2.79 -0.93
N GLU A 83 -8.23 -4.05 -1.34
CA GLU A 83 -8.28 -5.24 -0.46
C GLU A 83 -9.36 -5.16 0.64
N PRO A 84 -10.66 -5.23 0.28
CA PRO A 84 -11.74 -4.96 1.22
C PRO A 84 -11.71 -5.87 2.47
N TYR A 85 -11.28 -7.13 2.32
CA TYR A 85 -11.19 -8.08 3.43
C TYR A 85 -10.10 -7.65 4.44
N GLU A 86 -8.86 -7.47 3.97
CA GLU A 86 -7.74 -7.00 4.81
C GLU A 86 -8.00 -5.61 5.40
N SER A 87 -8.48 -4.67 4.58
CA SER A 87 -8.88 -3.33 5.05
C SER A 87 -9.91 -3.38 6.17
N GLY A 88 -10.87 -4.31 6.06
CA GLY A 88 -11.87 -4.56 7.10
C GLY A 88 -11.23 -5.10 8.38
N LEU A 89 -10.37 -6.11 8.27
CA LEU A 89 -9.65 -6.68 9.42
C LEU A 89 -8.80 -5.64 10.14
N MET A 90 -8.01 -4.85 9.40
CA MET A 90 -7.18 -3.80 9.97
C MET A 90 -8.06 -2.78 10.70
N LYS A 91 -9.17 -2.34 10.10
CA LYS A 91 -10.10 -1.38 10.70
C LYS A 91 -10.71 -1.87 12.01
N GLU A 92 -11.09 -3.14 12.10
CA GLU A 92 -11.64 -3.71 13.34
C GLU A 92 -10.60 -3.79 14.48
N LEU A 93 -9.32 -3.95 14.14
CA LEU A 93 -8.23 -4.02 15.10
C LEU A 93 -7.74 -2.64 15.56
N LEU A 94 -7.94 -1.60 14.76
CA LEU A 94 -7.54 -0.24 15.09
C LEU A 94 -8.44 0.35 16.18
N GLN A 95 -7.83 0.91 17.21
CA GLN A 95 -8.51 1.54 18.34
C GLN A 95 -8.01 2.97 18.54
N PRO A 96 -8.83 3.85 19.17
CA PRO A 96 -8.41 5.21 19.48
C PRO A 96 -7.09 5.25 20.28
N GLY A 97 -6.17 6.13 19.89
CA GLY A 97 -4.89 6.32 20.59
C GLY A 97 -3.77 5.36 20.20
N MET A 98 -3.99 4.45 19.26
CA MET A 98 -2.94 3.52 18.80
C MET A 98 -1.82 4.24 18.03
N ILE A 99 -0.61 3.68 18.11
CA ILE A 99 0.53 4.08 17.28
C ILE A 99 0.74 3.03 16.18
N VAL A 100 0.72 3.47 14.92
CA VAL A 100 0.82 2.61 13.74
C VAL A 100 2.06 2.94 12.93
N VAL A 101 2.74 1.94 12.41
CA VAL A 101 3.83 2.09 11.43
C VAL A 101 3.39 1.48 10.10
N ASP A 102 3.45 2.25 9.02
CA ASP A 102 3.07 1.82 7.66
C ASP A 102 4.29 1.91 6.73
N VAL A 103 4.89 0.76 6.42
CA VAL A 103 6.11 0.66 5.59
C VAL A 103 5.73 0.21 4.19
N GLY A 104 6.09 1.03 3.19
CA GLY A 104 5.56 0.88 1.83
C GLY A 104 4.19 1.54 1.70
N ALA A 105 4.06 2.76 2.23
CA ALA A 105 2.78 3.45 2.34
C ALA A 105 2.16 3.82 0.98
N HIS A 106 2.93 3.78 -0.12
CA HIS A 106 2.49 4.10 -1.48
C HIS A 106 1.81 5.47 -1.55
N ILE A 107 0.53 5.54 -1.93
CA ILE A 107 -0.25 6.78 -1.96
C ILE A 107 -1.03 7.06 -0.66
N GLY A 108 -0.76 6.29 0.40
CA GLY A 108 -1.30 6.46 1.75
C GLY A 108 -2.65 5.82 2.02
N TYR A 109 -3.03 4.76 1.29
CA TYR A 109 -4.33 4.12 1.50
C TYR A 109 -4.48 3.59 2.94
N TYR A 110 -3.53 2.76 3.39
CA TYR A 110 -3.52 2.19 4.73
C TYR A 110 -3.19 3.25 5.80
N SER A 111 -2.27 4.18 5.53
CA SER A 111 -1.98 5.31 6.42
C SER A 111 -3.23 6.13 6.77
N ILE A 112 -4.08 6.46 5.78
CA ILE A 112 -5.31 7.25 6.01
C ILE A 112 -6.38 6.40 6.71
N LEU A 113 -6.50 5.12 6.34
CA LEU A 113 -7.40 4.19 7.04
C LEU A 113 -7.04 4.07 8.53
N ALA A 114 -5.74 3.97 8.83
CA ALA A 114 -5.23 3.93 10.19
C ALA A 114 -5.52 5.23 10.95
N ALA A 115 -5.06 6.37 10.43
CA ALA A 115 -5.21 7.67 11.10
C ALA A 115 -6.67 8.06 11.36
N THR A 116 -7.57 7.72 10.43
CA THR A 116 -9.01 8.02 10.62
C THR A 116 -9.69 7.11 11.64
N SER A 117 -9.17 5.89 11.86
CA SER A 117 -9.70 4.94 12.85
C SER A 117 -9.16 5.20 14.26
N ILE A 118 -7.89 5.56 14.40
CA ILE A 118 -7.22 5.78 15.70
C ILE A 118 -7.51 7.16 16.32
N GLY A 119 -8.05 8.09 15.53
CA GLY A 119 -8.40 9.43 15.99
C GLY A 119 -7.17 10.28 16.39
N HIS A 120 -7.45 11.44 16.99
CA HIS A 120 -6.43 12.47 17.27
C HIS A 120 -5.41 12.12 18.37
N ASP A 121 -5.68 11.11 19.18
CA ASP A 121 -4.77 10.67 20.25
C ASP A 121 -3.76 9.62 19.76
N GLY A 122 -3.96 9.11 18.54
CA GLY A 122 -3.09 8.14 17.89
C GLY A 122 -2.18 8.81 16.86
N HIS A 123 -1.23 8.04 16.35
CA HIS A 123 -0.28 8.54 15.34
C HIS A 123 0.12 7.46 14.35
N VAL A 124 0.33 7.84 13.09
CA VAL A 124 0.84 6.96 12.04
C VAL A 124 2.22 7.46 11.57
N TYR A 125 3.19 6.55 11.53
CA TYR A 125 4.49 6.79 10.91
C TYR A 125 4.56 6.03 9.59
N SER A 126 4.57 6.75 8.48
CA SER A 126 4.47 6.21 7.13
C SER A 126 5.78 6.38 6.38
N PHE A 127 6.25 5.32 5.70
CA PHE A 127 7.50 5.34 4.92
C PHE A 127 7.21 5.00 3.46
N GLU A 128 7.56 5.90 2.54
CA GLU A 128 7.42 5.68 1.10
C GLU A 128 8.66 6.24 0.36
N PRO A 129 9.48 5.38 -0.26
CA PRO A 129 10.73 5.81 -0.88
C PRO A 129 10.55 6.54 -2.21
N ALA A 130 9.49 6.28 -2.98
CA ALA A 130 9.36 6.85 -4.31
C ALA A 130 8.82 8.29 -4.26
N PRO A 131 9.55 9.29 -4.78
CA PRO A 131 9.14 10.69 -4.63
C PRO A 131 7.75 11.02 -5.20
N GLU A 132 7.33 10.35 -6.29
CA GLU A 132 6.00 10.55 -6.86
C GLU A 132 4.88 9.96 -5.98
N ASN A 133 5.10 8.78 -5.40
CA ASN A 133 4.15 8.15 -4.48
C ASN A 133 4.11 8.93 -3.15
N TYR A 134 5.26 9.30 -2.61
CA TYR A 134 5.37 10.14 -1.42
C TYR A 134 4.64 11.50 -1.59
N GLY A 135 4.77 12.13 -2.75
CA GLY A 135 4.03 13.35 -3.08
C GLY A 135 2.50 13.15 -3.15
N LEU A 136 2.04 11.95 -3.51
CA LEU A 136 0.62 11.59 -3.46
C LEU A 136 0.17 11.27 -2.03
N LEU A 137 0.96 10.53 -1.26
CA LEU A 137 0.75 10.26 0.16
C LEU A 137 0.55 11.57 0.93
N THR A 138 1.52 12.48 0.88
CA THR A 138 1.43 13.79 1.58
C THR A 138 0.26 14.63 1.09
N SER A 139 0.00 14.67 -0.22
CA SER A 139 -1.20 15.34 -0.76
C SER A 139 -2.51 14.72 -0.24
N ASN A 140 -2.55 13.41 -0.03
CA ASN A 140 -3.73 12.72 0.51
C ASN A 140 -3.89 12.93 2.01
N VAL A 141 -2.79 13.01 2.77
CA VAL A 141 -2.80 13.44 4.17
C VAL A 141 -3.43 14.82 4.30
N GLU A 142 -3.01 15.79 3.48
CA GLU A 142 -3.56 17.16 3.48
C GLU A 142 -5.05 17.21 3.09
N ILE A 143 -5.46 16.48 2.05
CA ILE A 143 -6.86 16.43 1.59
C ILE A 143 -7.80 15.98 2.71
N ASN A 144 -7.33 15.07 3.57
CA ASN A 144 -8.10 14.54 4.68
C ASN A 144 -7.83 15.24 6.03
N ARG A 145 -6.99 16.29 6.04
CA ARG A 145 -6.64 17.07 7.24
C ARG A 145 -5.99 16.23 8.35
N LEU A 146 -5.10 15.32 7.96
CA LEU A 146 -4.44 14.37 8.86
C LEU A 146 -2.98 14.72 9.14
N ILE A 147 -2.56 15.97 8.87
CA ILE A 147 -1.16 16.41 9.01
C ILE A 147 -0.63 16.29 10.45
N GLU A 148 -1.50 16.32 11.46
CA GLU A 148 -1.11 16.13 12.87
C GLU A 148 -1.14 14.66 13.30
N SER A 149 -1.78 13.78 12.53
CA SER A 149 -1.96 12.36 12.84
C SER A 149 -1.05 11.43 12.05
N ILE A 150 -0.38 11.94 11.01
CA ILE A 150 0.48 11.16 10.11
C ILE A 150 1.80 11.91 9.90
N THR A 151 2.91 11.27 10.28
CA THR A 151 4.25 11.67 9.85
C THR A 151 4.67 10.79 8.67
N ALA A 152 4.90 11.40 7.52
CA ALA A 152 5.31 10.70 6.31
C ALA A 152 6.77 10.99 5.97
N GLU A 153 7.57 9.93 5.82
CA GLU A 153 8.99 9.98 5.47
C GLU A 153 9.23 9.50 4.04
N ASN A 154 10.00 10.29 3.27
CA ASN A 154 10.41 9.90 1.92
C ASN A 154 11.70 9.07 1.96
N ALA A 155 11.60 7.87 2.53
CA ALA A 155 12.73 6.97 2.72
C ALA A 155 12.30 5.51 2.55
N ALA A 156 13.25 4.68 2.11
CA ALA A 156 13.15 3.24 2.26
C ALA A 156 13.39 2.84 3.72
N VAL A 157 13.03 1.62 4.09
CA VAL A 157 13.29 1.08 5.42
C VAL A 157 14.16 -0.14 5.31
N LEU A 158 15.36 -0.09 5.92
CA LEU A 158 16.39 -1.12 5.82
C LEU A 158 17.19 -1.20 7.12
N ASP A 159 17.75 -2.38 7.41
CA ASP A 159 18.51 -2.63 8.63
C ASP A 159 19.93 -2.04 8.57
N ASP A 160 20.63 -2.09 7.45
CA ASP A 160 22.08 -1.88 7.41
C ASP A 160 22.54 -0.78 6.45
N ALA A 161 21.60 0.04 5.95
CA ALA A 161 21.88 1.06 4.96
C ALA A 161 21.20 2.41 5.28
N SER A 162 21.95 3.50 5.10
CA SER A 162 21.41 4.88 5.16
C SER A 162 20.93 5.39 3.79
N GLU A 163 21.27 4.66 2.73
CA GLU A 163 20.80 4.91 1.37
C GLU A 163 20.68 3.60 0.58
N THR A 164 19.79 3.57 -0.41
CA THR A 164 19.65 2.42 -1.32
C THR A 164 19.29 2.87 -2.74
N ARG A 165 19.12 1.92 -3.66
CA ARG A 165 18.58 2.18 -5.00
C ARG A 165 17.09 1.86 -5.03
N LEU A 166 16.39 2.46 -5.97
CA LEU A 166 14.97 2.20 -6.20
C LEU A 166 14.70 2.03 -7.69
N TYR A 167 14.08 0.92 -8.05
CA TYR A 167 13.72 0.55 -9.41
C TYR A 167 12.22 0.74 -9.61
N LEU A 168 11.87 1.79 -10.36
CA LEU A 168 10.49 2.24 -10.55
C LEU A 168 9.82 1.50 -11.71
N SER A 169 8.73 0.80 -11.40
CA SER A 169 7.79 0.24 -12.38
C SER A 169 7.08 1.36 -13.15
N SER A 170 6.94 1.19 -14.47
CA SER A 170 6.16 2.10 -15.32
C SER A 170 4.69 1.68 -15.43
N TYR A 171 4.37 0.47 -14.97
CA TYR A 171 3.05 -0.17 -15.11
C TYR A 171 2.23 -0.16 -13.82
N ASN A 172 2.87 -0.52 -12.70
CA ASN A 172 2.27 -0.58 -11.35
C ASN A 172 3.13 0.23 -10.37
N THR A 173 2.65 1.42 -9.98
CA THR A 173 3.41 2.29 -9.06
C THR A 173 3.53 1.76 -7.63
N GLY A 174 2.73 0.74 -7.27
CA GLY A 174 2.88 0.03 -5.99
C GLY A 174 4.02 -0.99 -6.03
N ASP A 175 4.42 -1.45 -7.21
CA ASP A 175 5.49 -2.41 -7.41
C ASP A 175 6.82 -1.68 -7.68
N HIS A 176 7.26 -0.80 -6.78
CA HIS A 176 8.60 -0.24 -6.82
C HIS A 176 9.51 -1.06 -5.91
N ARG A 177 10.72 -1.40 -6.39
CA ARG A 177 11.59 -2.39 -5.73
C ARG A 177 12.96 -1.81 -5.43
N ILE A 178 13.59 -2.24 -4.35
CA ILE A 178 14.95 -1.80 -3.98
C ILE A 178 16.07 -2.66 -4.59
N TYR A 179 15.69 -3.70 -5.35
CA TYR A 179 16.59 -4.62 -6.03
C TYR A 179 16.31 -4.61 -7.53
N GLN A 180 17.34 -4.91 -8.32
CA GLN A 180 17.25 -4.96 -9.77
C GLN A 180 16.54 -6.23 -10.23
N THR A 181 15.67 -6.10 -11.23
CA THR A 181 14.98 -7.22 -11.89
C THR A 181 15.62 -7.55 -13.24
N ASP A 182 15.38 -8.77 -13.72
CA ASP A 182 15.79 -9.20 -15.06
C ASP A 182 14.64 -9.08 -16.07
N PRO A 183 14.89 -9.27 -17.39
CA PRO A 183 13.85 -9.17 -18.40
C PRO A 183 12.72 -10.20 -18.29
N ILE A 184 12.95 -11.35 -17.64
CA ILE A 184 11.92 -12.37 -17.43
C ILE A 184 10.93 -11.86 -16.38
N ASP A 185 11.44 -11.34 -15.26
CA ASP A 185 10.64 -10.72 -14.21
C ASP A 185 9.87 -9.50 -14.74
N ASP A 186 10.53 -8.61 -15.47
CA ASP A 186 9.89 -7.41 -16.03
C ASP A 186 8.78 -7.75 -17.05
N ASN A 187 8.87 -8.90 -17.74
CA ASN A 187 7.78 -9.38 -18.61
C ASN A 187 6.53 -9.77 -17.83
N ILE A 188 6.69 -10.27 -16.60
CA ILE A 188 5.57 -10.65 -15.73
C ILE A 188 5.00 -9.41 -15.02
N PHE A 189 5.86 -8.58 -14.42
CA PHE A 189 5.45 -7.54 -13.46
C PHE A 189 5.45 -6.12 -14.00
N ASN A 190 6.16 -5.86 -15.10
CA ASN A 190 6.33 -4.50 -15.64
C ASN A 190 6.01 -4.41 -17.14
N ALA A 191 5.12 -5.28 -17.62
CA ALA A 191 4.63 -5.32 -19.01
C ALA A 191 5.78 -5.37 -20.05
N GLY A 192 6.86 -6.08 -19.73
CA GLY A 192 8.04 -6.23 -20.59
C GLY A 192 8.93 -4.98 -20.68
N GLN A 193 8.70 -3.97 -19.84
CA GLN A 193 9.51 -2.77 -19.79
C GLN A 193 10.53 -2.86 -18.66
N SER A 194 11.74 -2.36 -18.89
CA SER A 194 12.71 -2.22 -17.81
C SER A 194 12.28 -1.17 -16.80
N ARG A 195 12.50 -1.45 -15.53
CA ARG A 195 12.28 -0.48 -14.44
C ARG A 195 13.26 0.68 -14.55
N LYS A 196 12.81 1.88 -14.21
CA LYS A 196 13.66 3.07 -14.16
C LYS A 196 14.48 3.05 -12.87
N ASP A 197 15.80 3.07 -13.01
CA ASP A 197 16.74 3.15 -11.87
C ASP A 197 16.78 4.58 -11.30
N LEU A 198 16.51 4.70 -10.00
CA LEU A 198 16.74 5.87 -9.18
C LEU A 198 17.86 5.56 -8.18
N MET A 199 18.98 6.24 -8.38
CA MET A 199 20.19 6.06 -7.58
C MET A 199 20.12 6.85 -6.28
N SER A 200 20.54 6.26 -5.16
CA SER A 200 20.74 6.91 -3.86
C SER A 200 19.47 7.62 -3.35
N ILE A 201 18.53 6.81 -2.85
CA ILE A 201 17.41 7.26 -2.03
C ILE A 201 17.74 7.07 -0.55
N PRO A 202 17.25 7.93 0.37
CA PRO A 202 17.43 7.71 1.81
C PRO A 202 16.85 6.38 2.26
N ALA A 203 17.51 5.75 3.22
CA ALA A 203 17.01 4.59 3.94
C ALA A 203 17.16 4.80 5.45
N VAL A 204 16.21 4.30 6.22
CA VAL A 204 16.19 4.44 7.68
C VAL A 204 15.92 3.12 8.37
N ARG A 205 16.43 2.98 9.60
CA ARG A 205 16.06 1.91 10.51
C ARG A 205 14.88 2.34 11.36
N ILE A 206 13.84 1.51 11.48
CA ILE A 206 12.66 1.83 12.29
C ILE A 206 13.03 2.05 13.76
N ASP A 207 13.86 1.18 14.33
CA ASP A 207 14.24 1.28 15.75
C ASP A 207 14.96 2.60 16.07
N ASP A 208 15.85 3.05 15.18
CA ASP A 208 16.60 4.30 15.35
C ASP A 208 15.65 5.50 15.19
N TYR A 209 14.85 5.51 14.11
CA TYR A 209 13.91 6.57 13.81
C TYR A 209 12.89 6.78 14.94
N LEU A 210 12.27 5.70 15.43
CA LEU A 210 11.32 5.78 16.55
C LEU A 210 12.03 6.14 17.86
N GLY A 211 13.26 5.69 18.05
CA GLY A 211 14.09 6.04 19.20
C GLY A 211 14.40 7.54 19.29
N GLU A 212 14.78 8.15 18.18
CA GLU A 212 15.04 9.59 18.07
C GLU A 212 13.80 10.45 18.37
N LEU A 213 12.63 9.97 17.96
CA LEU A 213 11.34 10.60 18.25
C LEU A 213 10.83 10.33 19.68
N GLY A 214 11.50 9.47 20.45
CA GLY A 214 11.06 9.06 21.78
C GLY A 214 9.80 8.18 21.78
N VAL A 215 9.49 7.52 20.65
CA VAL A 215 8.35 6.63 20.51
C VAL A 215 8.68 5.26 21.10
N SER A 216 8.12 4.99 22.27
CA SER A 216 8.40 3.75 23.02
C SER A 216 7.42 2.61 22.74
N LYS A 217 6.24 2.92 22.18
CA LYS A 217 5.14 1.97 21.96
C LYS A 217 4.70 1.98 20.50
N VAL A 218 4.46 0.81 19.95
CA VAL A 218 3.84 0.61 18.64
C VAL A 218 2.78 -0.48 18.79
N ASP A 219 1.57 -0.20 18.33
CA ASP A 219 0.42 -1.10 18.45
C ASP A 219 0.19 -1.91 17.19
N MET A 220 0.51 -1.34 16.02
CA MET A 220 0.33 -2.02 14.74
C MET A 220 1.44 -1.67 13.76
N VAL A 221 1.85 -2.65 12.95
CA VAL A 221 2.79 -2.44 11.84
C VAL A 221 2.17 -3.04 10.59
N LYS A 222 2.22 -2.32 9.46
CA LYS A 222 1.96 -2.84 8.12
C LYS A 222 3.25 -2.81 7.32
N ILE A 223 3.58 -3.91 6.64
CA ILE A 223 4.77 -4.02 5.78
C ILE A 223 4.35 -4.58 4.43
N ASP A 224 4.65 -3.84 3.37
CA ASP A 224 4.39 -4.22 1.98
C ASP A 224 5.43 -3.49 1.13
N VAL A 225 6.56 -4.14 0.92
CA VAL A 225 7.75 -3.53 0.31
C VAL A 225 8.31 -4.40 -0.82
N GLN A 226 7.44 -5.24 -1.39
CA GLN A 226 7.65 -5.96 -2.63
C GLN A 226 8.94 -6.81 -2.60
N GLY A 227 9.14 -7.55 -1.51
CA GLY A 227 10.25 -8.51 -1.33
C GLY A 227 11.32 -8.07 -0.34
N ALA A 228 11.30 -6.82 0.11
CA ALA A 228 12.27 -6.29 1.08
C ALA A 228 11.85 -6.47 2.55
N GLU A 229 10.81 -7.27 2.82
CA GLU A 229 10.15 -7.34 4.12
C GLU A 229 11.10 -7.77 5.25
N MET A 230 12.04 -8.68 4.96
CA MET A 230 13.02 -9.11 5.95
C MET A 230 13.94 -7.98 6.40
N GLY A 231 14.35 -7.09 5.48
CA GLY A 231 15.14 -5.90 5.82
C GLY A 231 14.36 -4.96 6.74
N VAL A 232 13.06 -4.78 6.49
CA VAL A 232 12.17 -3.99 7.35
C VAL A 232 12.04 -4.62 8.73
N LEU A 233 11.78 -5.94 8.80
CA LEU A 233 11.63 -6.68 10.06
C LEU A 233 12.89 -6.61 10.93
N LEU A 234 14.07 -6.71 10.33
CA LEU A 234 15.34 -6.57 11.04
C LEU A 234 15.53 -5.14 11.56
N SER A 235 15.18 -4.13 10.77
CA SER A 235 15.28 -2.72 11.15
C SER A 235 14.36 -2.31 12.31
N ALA A 236 13.30 -3.08 12.56
CA ALA A 236 12.29 -2.87 13.58
C ALA A 236 12.34 -3.92 14.71
N ARG A 237 13.40 -4.71 14.79
CA ARG A 237 13.46 -5.91 15.63
C ARG A 237 13.21 -5.62 17.10
N GLU A 238 13.80 -4.57 17.64
CA GLU A 238 13.62 -4.22 19.06
C GLU A 238 12.21 -3.66 19.31
N THR A 239 11.66 -2.90 18.37
CA THR A 239 10.27 -2.45 18.39
C THR A 239 9.29 -3.63 18.38
N LEU A 240 9.49 -4.62 17.51
CA LEU A 240 8.64 -5.81 17.44
C LEU A 240 8.72 -6.66 18.71
N ARG A 241 9.89 -6.70 19.38
CA ARG A 241 10.07 -7.45 20.64
C ARG A 241 9.46 -6.75 21.85
N ARG A 242 9.65 -5.43 21.99
CA ARG A 242 9.20 -4.69 23.18
C ARG A 242 7.68 -4.48 23.25
N ASN A 243 6.96 -4.68 22.15
CA ASN A 243 5.52 -4.52 22.06
C ASN A 243 4.81 -5.89 21.94
N PRO A 244 4.51 -6.59 23.05
CA PRO A 244 3.96 -7.94 23.02
C PRO A 244 2.54 -8.02 22.42
N SER A 245 1.76 -6.94 22.54
CA SER A 245 0.40 -6.83 22.00
C SER A 245 0.34 -6.33 20.54
N LEU A 246 1.50 -6.05 19.93
CA LEU A 246 1.57 -5.54 18.57
C LEU A 246 0.95 -6.52 17.57
N VAL A 247 0.19 -5.99 16.62
CA VAL A 247 -0.33 -6.72 15.47
C VAL A 247 0.43 -6.33 14.21
N LEU A 248 0.86 -7.31 13.43
CA LEU A 248 1.62 -7.10 12.20
C LEU A 248 0.81 -7.60 11.00
N PHE A 249 0.57 -6.72 10.03
CA PHE A 249 0.14 -7.06 8.68
C PHE A 249 1.37 -7.06 7.77
N ILE A 250 1.56 -8.13 7.01
CA ILE A 250 2.74 -8.26 6.15
C ILE A 250 2.40 -8.96 4.85
N GLU A 251 2.74 -8.34 3.72
CA GLU A 251 2.75 -9.00 2.41
C GLU A 251 3.90 -9.99 2.38
N TYR A 252 3.59 -11.27 2.29
CA TYR A 252 4.57 -12.34 2.12
C TYR A 252 4.63 -12.75 0.65
N TRP A 253 5.73 -12.39 0.00
CA TRP A 253 5.92 -12.67 -1.42
C TRP A 253 7.21 -13.48 -1.67
N PRO A 254 7.12 -14.83 -1.75
CA PRO A 254 8.30 -15.69 -1.87
C PRO A 254 9.23 -15.34 -3.04
N HIS A 255 8.69 -15.04 -4.22
CA HIS A 255 9.48 -14.68 -5.39
C HIS A 255 10.28 -13.39 -5.16
N GLY A 256 9.63 -12.35 -4.63
CA GLY A 256 10.28 -11.08 -4.29
C GLY A 256 11.34 -11.23 -3.21
N LEU A 257 11.06 -12.00 -2.16
CA LEU A 257 12.02 -12.31 -1.09
C LEU A 257 13.30 -12.93 -1.67
N MET A 258 13.16 -13.94 -2.54
CA MET A 258 14.31 -14.60 -3.17
C MET A 258 15.11 -13.64 -4.05
N LEU A 259 14.45 -12.79 -4.85
CA LEU A 259 15.13 -11.78 -5.66
C LEU A 259 15.85 -10.72 -4.82
N CYS A 260 15.31 -10.42 -3.63
CA CYS A 260 15.94 -9.54 -2.65
C CYS A 260 16.99 -10.26 -1.78
N GLY A 261 17.26 -11.55 -2.03
CA GLY A 261 18.31 -12.32 -1.35
C GLY A 261 17.90 -12.97 -0.03
N THR A 262 16.60 -13.05 0.25
CA THR A 262 16.04 -13.70 1.44
C THR A 262 15.39 -15.04 1.09
N ASP A 263 15.76 -16.09 1.82
CA ASP A 263 15.03 -17.36 1.76
C ASP A 263 13.63 -17.19 2.39
N PRO A 264 12.53 -17.54 1.69
CA PRO A 264 11.17 -17.29 2.20
C PRO A 264 10.87 -17.95 3.55
N SER A 265 11.45 -19.12 3.84
CA SER A 265 11.27 -19.78 5.14
C SER A 265 11.94 -19.04 6.29
N THR A 266 12.99 -18.26 6.01
CA THR A 266 13.71 -17.47 7.01
C THR A 266 12.82 -16.38 7.59
N LEU A 267 12.03 -15.69 6.77
CA LEU A 267 11.11 -14.66 7.23
C LEU A 267 10.06 -15.24 8.19
N LEU A 268 9.41 -16.34 7.81
CA LEU A 268 8.37 -16.95 8.64
C LEU A 268 8.96 -17.55 9.93
N THR A 269 10.17 -18.12 9.85
CA THR A 269 10.89 -18.62 11.03
C THR A 269 11.28 -17.49 11.97
N PHE A 270 11.73 -16.35 11.44
CA PHE A 270 12.03 -15.16 12.24
C PHE A 270 10.79 -14.65 12.99
N LEU A 271 9.66 -14.52 12.31
CA LEU A 271 8.40 -14.11 12.95
C LEU A 271 7.97 -15.09 14.05
N THR A 272 8.04 -16.40 13.78
CA THR A 272 7.52 -17.42 14.71
C THR A 272 8.48 -17.81 15.83
N LYS A 273 9.75 -18.10 15.51
CA LYS A 273 10.74 -18.60 16.47
C LYS A 273 11.45 -17.50 17.24
N ASP A 274 11.83 -16.42 16.54
CA ASP A 274 12.65 -15.36 17.15
C ASP A 274 11.79 -14.27 17.80
N LEU A 275 10.60 -14.03 17.24
CA LEU A 275 9.67 -13.00 17.72
C LEU A 275 8.43 -13.58 18.42
N GLY A 276 8.12 -14.87 18.26
CA GLY A 276 7.02 -15.53 18.97
C GLY A 276 5.63 -15.20 18.44
N PHE A 277 5.50 -14.73 17.19
CA PHE A 277 4.20 -14.52 16.56
C PHE A 277 3.56 -15.84 16.13
N ALA A 278 2.24 -15.94 16.29
CA ALA A 278 1.43 -16.85 15.50
C ALA A 278 1.09 -16.18 14.16
N LEU A 279 1.04 -16.97 13.09
CA LEU A 279 0.80 -16.49 11.73
C LEU A 279 -0.55 -16.97 11.21
N TYR A 280 -1.24 -16.09 10.52
CA TYR A 280 -2.53 -16.36 9.91
C TYR A 280 -2.51 -15.87 8.46
N LEU A 281 -2.87 -16.75 7.53
CA LEU A 281 -3.17 -16.37 6.15
C LEU A 281 -4.48 -15.58 6.11
N ILE A 282 -4.44 -14.40 5.49
CA ILE A 282 -5.61 -13.60 5.17
C ILE A 282 -6.19 -14.12 3.85
N ASP A 283 -7.14 -15.03 3.94
CA ASP A 283 -7.82 -15.59 2.77
C ASP A 283 -8.96 -14.64 2.35
N SER A 284 -8.64 -13.71 1.45
CA SER A 284 -9.59 -12.70 0.96
C SER A 284 -10.72 -13.29 0.11
N GLU A 285 -10.54 -14.47 -0.49
CA GLU A 285 -11.56 -15.13 -1.31
C GLU A 285 -12.65 -15.77 -0.44
N GLN A 286 -12.23 -16.55 0.56
CA GLN A 286 -13.14 -17.21 1.50
C GLN A 286 -13.48 -16.32 2.70
N ARG A 287 -12.77 -15.20 2.84
CA ARG A 287 -12.96 -14.16 3.85
C ARG A 287 -12.83 -14.70 5.26
N GLN A 288 -11.72 -15.38 5.49
CA GLN A 288 -11.36 -16.01 6.75
C GLN A 288 -9.88 -15.85 7.08
N LEU A 289 -9.53 -16.10 8.34
CA LEU A 289 -8.15 -16.20 8.81
C LEU A 289 -7.80 -17.67 9.03
N ASN A 290 -6.77 -18.14 8.34
CA ASN A 290 -6.30 -19.53 8.42
C ASN A 290 -4.96 -19.59 9.15
N GLU A 291 -4.91 -20.26 10.31
CA GLU A 291 -3.67 -20.39 11.08
C GLU A 291 -2.61 -21.21 10.31
N ILE A 292 -1.40 -20.66 10.21
CA ILE A 292 -0.26 -21.32 9.59
C ILE A 292 0.51 -22.08 10.68
N VAL A 293 0.19 -23.38 10.82
CA VAL A 293 0.74 -24.24 11.88
C VAL A 293 2.19 -24.68 11.59
N ASP A 294 2.53 -24.91 10.31
CA ASP A 294 3.87 -25.27 9.86
C ASP A 294 4.39 -24.23 8.86
N PRO A 295 5.14 -23.22 9.33
CA PRO A 295 5.67 -22.17 8.47
C PRO A 295 6.65 -22.67 7.41
N ILE A 296 7.37 -23.77 7.68
CA ILE A 296 8.35 -24.31 6.72
C ILE A 296 7.61 -24.99 5.57
N LEU A 297 6.62 -25.83 5.89
CA LEU A 297 5.78 -26.45 4.88
C LEU A 297 5.01 -25.40 4.07
N PHE A 298 4.46 -24.39 4.74
CA PHE A 298 3.77 -23.29 4.09
C PHE A 298 4.68 -22.53 3.12
N ALA A 299 5.90 -22.18 3.53
CA ALA A 299 6.88 -21.54 2.64
C ALA A 299 7.19 -22.42 1.42
N ALA A 300 7.41 -23.72 1.61
CA ALA A 300 7.69 -24.65 0.52
C ALA A 300 6.54 -24.73 -0.50
N GLN A 301 5.28 -24.72 -0.02
CA GLN A 301 4.10 -24.69 -0.88
C GLN A 301 3.99 -23.36 -1.63
N ALA A 302 4.11 -22.23 -0.92
CA ALA A 302 4.02 -20.90 -1.50
C ALA A 302 5.10 -20.65 -2.57
N CYS A 303 6.29 -21.26 -2.45
CA CYS A 303 7.34 -21.18 -3.47
C CYS A 303 7.02 -21.94 -4.77
N THR A 304 6.03 -22.84 -4.76
CA THR A 304 5.61 -23.59 -5.96
C THR A 304 4.47 -22.93 -6.72
N GLU A 305 3.89 -21.88 -6.15
CA GLU A 305 2.81 -21.11 -6.77
C GLU A 305 3.34 -20.22 -7.90
N ASP A 306 2.40 -19.62 -8.65
CA ASP A 306 2.73 -18.62 -9.65
C ASP A 306 3.51 -17.46 -9.00
N PRO A 307 4.61 -16.97 -9.62
CA PRO A 307 5.45 -15.92 -9.03
C PRO A 307 4.68 -14.62 -8.75
N SER A 308 3.51 -14.40 -9.38
CA SER A 308 2.65 -13.25 -9.12
C SER A 308 1.77 -13.36 -7.88
N VAL A 309 1.76 -14.52 -7.21
CA VAL A 309 1.00 -14.71 -5.97
C VAL A 309 1.72 -14.00 -4.82
N GLN A 310 1.12 -12.92 -4.36
CA GLN A 310 1.44 -12.21 -3.14
C GLN A 310 0.44 -12.64 -2.07
N ILE A 311 0.93 -12.87 -0.84
CA ILE A 311 0.14 -13.49 0.22
C ILE A 311 0.07 -12.55 1.41
N ASP A 312 -1.12 -12.10 1.78
CA ASP A 312 -1.29 -11.25 2.96
C ASP A 312 -1.34 -12.09 4.23
N LEU A 313 -0.48 -11.75 5.19
CA LEU A 313 -0.40 -12.42 6.48
C LEU A 313 -0.75 -11.46 7.62
N LEU A 314 -1.49 -11.98 8.59
CA LEU A 314 -1.67 -11.38 9.91
C LEU A 314 -0.80 -12.13 10.92
N ALA A 315 -0.01 -11.39 11.69
CA ALA A 315 0.84 -11.91 12.75
C ALA A 315 0.49 -11.26 14.09
N CYS A 316 0.17 -12.09 15.09
CA CYS A 316 -0.11 -11.64 16.46
C CYS A 316 0.36 -12.69 17.48
N ARG A 317 0.60 -12.26 18.73
CA ARG A 317 1.01 -13.19 19.82
C ARG A 317 -0.14 -13.69 20.68
N SER A 318 -1.22 -12.90 20.75
CA SER A 318 -2.41 -13.26 21.52
C SER A 318 -3.46 -13.90 20.62
N ARG A 319 -4.02 -15.02 21.07
CA ARG A 319 -5.16 -15.66 20.40
C ARG A 319 -6.46 -14.87 20.60
N ASP A 320 -6.54 -14.10 21.68
CA ASP A 320 -7.69 -13.21 21.96
C ASP A 320 -7.91 -12.20 20.84
N THR A 321 -6.84 -11.74 20.18
CA THR A 321 -6.91 -10.85 19.01
C THR A 321 -7.69 -11.49 17.87
N ILE A 322 -7.48 -12.79 17.63
CA ILE A 322 -8.14 -13.55 16.56
C ILE A 322 -9.56 -13.93 16.97
N ASP A 323 -9.78 -14.30 18.24
CA ASP A 323 -11.11 -14.61 18.77
C ASP A 323 -12.03 -13.38 18.70
N ALA A 324 -11.49 -12.18 18.95
CA ALA A 324 -12.21 -10.93 18.75
C ALA A 324 -12.63 -10.74 17.28
N LEU A 325 -11.73 -11.00 16.32
CA LEU A 325 -12.03 -10.88 14.88
C LEU A 325 -13.05 -11.89 14.37
N THR A 326 -13.00 -13.12 14.86
CA THR A 326 -13.90 -14.21 14.42
C THR A 326 -15.29 -14.14 15.05
N SER A 327 -15.38 -13.64 16.30
CA SER A 327 -16.67 -13.48 17.01
C SER A 327 -17.54 -12.33 16.49
N LEU A 328 -16.95 -11.36 15.79
CA LEU A 328 -17.66 -10.26 15.16
C LEU A 328 -18.49 -10.67 13.93
N GLY A 329 -18.42 -11.95 13.51
CA GLY A 329 -19.28 -12.52 12.46
C GLY A 329 -19.20 -11.75 11.15
N THR A 330 -18.03 -11.18 10.86
CA THR A 330 -17.87 -10.01 10.01
C THR A 330 -18.35 -10.28 8.58
N PRO A 331 -19.50 -9.71 8.16
CA PRO A 331 -19.84 -9.59 6.77
C PRO A 331 -19.18 -8.29 6.29
N ILE A 332 -17.87 -8.29 6.03
CA ILE A 332 -17.20 -7.16 5.34
C ILE A 332 -17.81 -6.82 3.98
#